data_AF-A0A0L0FXJ6-F1
#
_entry.id   AF-A0A0L0FXJ6-F1
#
_cell.length_a   1.000
_cell.length_b   1.000
_cell.length_c   1.000
_cell.angle_alpha   90.00
_cell.angle_beta   90.00
_cell.angle_gamma   90.00
#
_symmetry.space_group_name_H-M   'P 1'
#
loop_
_entity.id
_entity.type
_entity.pdbx_description
1 polymer ?
#
loop_
_entity_poly.entity_id
_entity_poly.type
_entity_poly.pdbx_seq_one_letter_code
_entity_poly.pdbx_strand_id
1 'polypeptide(L)'
;MIMLQSGDLHVSKNVKKKGKKYRLTIDTAFDEIIRRCHAYHDSCWLRKPLVDAFRKLHVALPSCFPIQEDKPNAKDKTIHKHTHTQTHTQTPQNPSPDRMDINTAQINSRDKIRVRTIELWDKNGEHLVAGEIGYTLGRTYTSLSGFTCESGSGTVQCIALGRLLERCGYTYWDLGMSMAYKLSMGAKNLPRLKFLDRLAEERDKEPEKSITCMLGTKANDIIAK
;
A
#
# COMPACT_ATOMS: atom_id res chain seq x y z
N MET A 1 19.49 -5.12 -5.73
CA MET A 1 18.25 -4.57 -5.14
C MET A 1 18.58 -3.23 -4.52
N ILE A 2 17.60 -2.35 -4.30
CA ILE A 2 17.86 -1.11 -3.56
C ILE A 2 17.18 -1.16 -2.19
N MET A 3 17.94 -0.71 -1.20
CA MET A 3 17.50 -0.72 0.19
C MET A 3 17.76 0.65 0.80
N LEU A 4 16.82 1.11 1.61
CA LEU A 4 17.00 2.27 2.47
C LEU A 4 17.15 1.78 3.91
N GLN A 5 18.25 2.15 4.56
CA GLN A 5 18.48 1.86 5.96
C GLN A 5 17.96 3.02 6.83
N SER A 6 17.43 2.70 8.00
CA SER A 6 17.06 3.71 9.00
C SER A 6 18.24 4.65 9.29
N GLY A 7 17.98 5.96 9.25
CA GLY A 7 18.98 7.01 9.43
C GLY A 7 19.62 7.52 8.13
N ASP A 8 19.53 6.76 7.03
CA ASP A 8 20.03 7.20 5.71
C ASP A 8 19.00 8.07 4.95
N LEU A 9 17.77 8.22 5.46
CA LEU A 9 16.69 8.91 4.77
C LEU A 9 16.99 10.39 4.54
N HIS A 10 17.22 10.75 3.28
CA HIS A 10 17.43 12.13 2.86
C HIS A 10 16.09 12.83 2.58
N VAL A 11 15.83 13.93 3.31
CA VAL A 11 14.62 14.72 3.18
C VAL A 11 14.92 16.12 2.63
N SER A 12 14.62 16.34 1.36
CA SER A 12 14.83 17.65 0.73
C SER A 12 13.83 18.72 1.23
N LYS A 13 14.26 20.00 1.20
CA LYS A 13 13.40 21.15 1.56
C LYS A 13 12.11 21.20 0.72
N ASN A 14 12.20 20.83 -0.56
CA ASN A 14 11.06 20.81 -1.48
C ASN A 14 10.02 19.77 -1.05
N VAL A 15 10.46 18.56 -0.67
CA VAL A 15 9.56 17.51 -0.17
C VAL A 15 8.85 17.97 1.12
N LYS A 16 9.58 18.59 2.06
CA LYS A 16 8.96 19.16 3.28
C LYS A 16 7.88 20.20 2.94
N LYS A 17 8.13 21.08 1.97
CA LYS A 17 7.17 22.08 1.51
C LYS A 17 5.94 21.43 0.86
N LYS A 18 6.15 20.46 -0.04
CA LYS A 18 5.07 19.72 -0.72
C LYS A 18 4.22 18.92 0.27
N GLY A 19 4.83 18.32 1.30
CA GLY A 19 4.13 17.53 2.32
C GLY A 19 2.99 18.26 3.05
N LYS A 20 2.96 19.60 3.04
CA LYS A 20 1.84 20.39 3.61
C LYS A 20 0.52 20.22 2.85
N LYS A 21 0.58 19.70 1.62
CA LYS A 21 -0.57 19.51 0.73
C LYS A 21 -1.20 18.12 0.84
N TYR A 22 -0.66 17.25 1.69
CA TYR A 22 -1.02 15.83 1.68
C TYR A 22 -1.23 15.27 3.06
N ARG A 23 -2.01 14.20 3.14
CA ARG A 23 -2.28 13.42 4.34
C ARG A 23 -1.99 11.95 4.08
N LEU A 24 -1.36 11.27 5.03
CA LEU A 24 -1.05 9.85 4.94
C LEU A 24 -2.08 9.05 5.76
N THR A 25 -2.58 7.95 5.21
CA THR A 25 -3.22 6.88 5.98
C THR A 25 -2.52 5.54 5.75
N ILE A 26 -2.85 4.55 6.59
CA ILE A 26 -2.36 3.18 6.47
C ILE A 26 -3.53 2.22 6.67
N ASP A 27 -3.64 1.23 5.80
CA ASP A 27 -4.57 0.11 5.82
C ASP A 27 -6.07 0.52 5.74
N THR A 28 -6.36 1.72 5.23
CA THR A 28 -7.74 2.26 5.19
C THR A 28 -8.44 2.11 3.84
N ALA A 29 -7.71 1.87 2.75
CA ALA A 29 -8.28 1.85 1.40
C ALA A 29 -7.70 0.73 0.51
N PHE A 30 -7.63 -0.49 1.03
CA PHE A 30 -7.03 -1.65 0.35
C PHE A 30 -7.52 -1.83 -1.10
N ASP A 31 -8.84 -1.87 -1.29
CA ASP A 31 -9.45 -2.11 -2.61
C ASP A 31 -9.15 -1.00 -3.60
N GLU A 32 -9.19 0.24 -3.15
CA GLU A 32 -8.87 1.40 -3.97
C GLU A 32 -7.39 1.40 -4.39
N ILE A 33 -6.47 1.02 -3.50
CA ILE A 33 -5.04 0.87 -3.82
C ILE A 33 -4.83 -0.19 -4.91
N ILE A 34 -5.44 -1.38 -4.77
CA ILE A 34 -5.35 -2.44 -5.77
C ILE A 34 -5.89 -1.98 -7.12
N ARG A 35 -7.07 -1.34 -7.13
CA ARG A 35 -7.70 -0.81 -8.34
C ARG A 35 -6.83 0.23 -9.04
N ARG A 36 -6.23 1.15 -8.27
CA ARG A 36 -5.32 2.17 -8.80
C ARG A 36 -4.03 1.57 -9.33
N CYS A 37 -3.48 0.55 -8.69
CA CYS A 37 -2.34 -0.21 -9.21
C CYS A 37 -2.68 -0.90 -10.55
N HIS A 38 -3.87 -1.50 -10.68
CA HIS A 38 -4.32 -2.09 -11.96
C HIS A 38 -4.44 -1.05 -13.07
N ALA A 39 -4.99 0.13 -12.75
CA ALA A 39 -5.15 1.20 -13.73
C ALA A 39 -3.83 1.88 -14.12
N TYR A 40 -2.83 1.88 -13.23
CA TYR A 40 -1.54 2.54 -13.46
C TYR A 40 -0.54 1.67 -14.22
N HIS A 41 -0.60 0.34 -14.06
CA HIS A 41 0.34 -0.60 -14.67
C HIS A 41 -0.33 -1.40 -15.80
N ASP A 42 0.12 -1.21 -17.05
CA ASP A 42 -0.42 -1.90 -18.24
C ASP A 42 -0.44 -3.44 -18.12
N SER A 43 0.54 -4.02 -17.42
CA SER A 43 0.66 -5.46 -17.16
C SER A 43 0.75 -5.76 -15.67
N CYS A 44 -0.26 -5.34 -14.90
CA CYS A 44 -0.25 -5.55 -13.45
C CYS A 44 -0.29 -7.05 -13.06
N TRP A 45 0.65 -7.46 -12.22
CA TRP A 45 0.80 -8.83 -11.72
C TRP A 45 -0.13 -9.17 -10.55
N LEU A 46 -0.75 -8.17 -9.92
CA LEU A 46 -1.67 -8.30 -8.78
C LEU A 46 -3.04 -8.90 -9.22
N ARG A 47 -3.05 -10.10 -9.77
CA ARG A 47 -4.29 -10.76 -10.25
C ARG A 47 -5.12 -11.27 -9.07
N LYS A 48 -6.40 -11.59 -9.34
CA LYS A 48 -7.39 -11.94 -8.32
C LYS A 48 -6.90 -12.97 -7.27
N PRO A 49 -6.31 -14.12 -7.62
CA PRO A 49 -5.88 -15.10 -6.60
C PRO A 49 -4.84 -14.53 -5.62
N LEU A 50 -3.98 -13.63 -6.11
CA LEU A 50 -2.94 -13.00 -5.30
C LEU A 50 -3.49 -11.87 -4.45
N VAL A 51 -4.44 -11.09 -4.98
CA VAL A 51 -5.19 -10.08 -4.21
C VAL A 51 -5.97 -10.76 -3.09
N ASP A 52 -6.63 -11.88 -3.35
CA ASP A 52 -7.36 -12.65 -2.34
C ASP A 52 -6.41 -13.16 -1.24
N ALA A 53 -5.20 -13.61 -1.59
CA ALA A 53 -4.18 -14.02 -0.62
C ALA A 53 -3.67 -12.84 0.22
N PHE A 54 -3.37 -11.71 -0.43
CA PHE A 54 -2.94 -10.49 0.26
C PHE A 54 -3.99 -9.94 1.19
N ARG A 55 -5.28 -10.02 0.82
CA ARG A 55 -6.38 -9.60 1.69
C ARG A 55 -6.41 -10.37 3.00
N LYS A 56 -6.11 -11.68 2.98
CA LYS A 56 -6.04 -12.51 4.20
C LYS A 56 -4.90 -12.09 5.15
N LEU A 57 -3.84 -11.49 4.61
CA LEU A 57 -2.68 -11.01 5.37
C LEU A 57 -2.77 -9.52 5.73
N HIS A 58 -3.83 -8.84 5.27
CA HIS A 58 -4.08 -7.42 5.50
C HIS A 58 -5.10 -7.24 6.62
N VAL A 59 -4.91 -6.21 7.44
CA VAL A 59 -5.84 -5.84 8.51
C VAL A 59 -6.51 -4.53 8.11
N ALA A 60 -7.74 -4.59 7.61
CA ALA A 60 -8.46 -3.39 7.20
C ALA A 60 -8.83 -2.51 8.41
N LEU A 61 -8.53 -1.22 8.31
CA LEU A 61 -8.89 -0.20 9.29
C LEU A 61 -10.00 0.70 8.71
N PRO A 62 -10.87 1.29 9.56
CA PRO A 62 -11.90 2.20 9.09
C PRO A 62 -11.31 3.39 8.33
N SER A 63 -11.86 3.70 7.17
CA SER A 63 -11.45 4.89 6.42
C SER A 63 -11.96 6.17 7.07
N CYS A 64 -11.08 7.16 7.23
CA CYS A 64 -11.44 8.52 7.64
C CYS A 64 -11.79 9.44 6.46
N PHE A 65 -11.65 8.94 5.23
CA PHE A 65 -11.86 9.68 3.99
C PHE A 65 -12.81 8.93 3.04
N PRO A 66 -13.56 9.65 2.19
CA PRO A 66 -14.46 9.00 1.23
C PRO A 66 -13.67 8.11 0.27
N ILE A 67 -14.07 6.83 0.21
CA ILE A 67 -13.60 5.91 -0.83
C ILE A 67 -14.30 6.31 -2.12
N GLN A 68 -13.54 6.49 -3.20
CA GLN A 68 -14.11 6.88 -4.48
C GLN A 68 -14.90 5.70 -5.05
N GLU A 69 -16.23 5.82 -5.13
CA GLU A 69 -17.09 4.81 -5.75
C GLU A 69 -16.80 4.67 -7.25
N ASP A 70 -17.04 3.46 -7.77
CA ASP A 70 -16.91 3.13 -9.17
C ASP A 70 -17.76 4.06 -10.04
N LYS A 71 -17.11 4.94 -10.81
CA LYS A 71 -17.67 5.36 -12.09
C LYS A 71 -17.23 4.32 -13.13
N PRO A 72 -18.15 3.60 -13.79
CA PRO A 72 -17.79 2.63 -14.82
C PRO A 72 -16.93 3.32 -15.87
N ASN A 73 -15.76 2.75 -16.12
CA ASN A 73 -14.78 3.30 -17.04
C ASN A 73 -15.35 3.26 -18.46
N ALA A 74 -15.36 4.40 -19.16
CA ALA A 74 -15.99 4.56 -20.48
C ALA A 74 -15.35 3.74 -21.62
N LYS A 75 -14.39 2.86 -21.30
CA LYS A 75 -13.63 2.06 -22.27
C LYS A 75 -14.08 0.60 -22.40
N ASP A 76 -15.12 0.17 -21.69
CA ASP A 76 -15.61 -1.21 -21.76
C ASP A 76 -16.81 -1.37 -22.72
N LYS A 77 -16.64 -0.86 -23.95
CA LYS A 77 -17.52 -1.17 -25.08
C LYS A 77 -16.64 -1.63 -26.22
N THR A 78 -16.71 -2.93 -26.52
CA THR A 78 -16.57 -3.59 -27.84
C THR A 78 -15.70 -4.84 -27.74
N ILE A 79 -16.30 -6.00 -27.47
CA ILE A 79 -15.99 -7.26 -28.19
C ILE A 79 -17.30 -8.03 -28.40
N HIS A 80 -17.50 -8.47 -29.64
CA HIS A 80 -18.72 -9.03 -30.21
C HIS A 80 -19.10 -10.44 -29.70
N LYS A 81 -20.42 -10.66 -29.77
CA LYS A 81 -21.20 -11.89 -29.59
C LYS A 81 -20.75 -13.04 -30.53
N HIS A 82 -20.79 -14.26 -30.01
CA HIS A 82 -21.41 -15.40 -30.73
C HIS A 82 -22.11 -16.35 -29.76
N THR A 83 -23.10 -17.04 -30.31
CA THR A 83 -24.37 -17.49 -29.72
C THR A 83 -24.35 -18.97 -29.39
N HIS A 84 -25.01 -19.42 -28.30
CA HIS A 84 -26.05 -20.46 -28.40
C HIS A 84 -26.92 -20.56 -27.14
N THR A 85 -28.22 -20.60 -27.41
CA THR A 85 -29.39 -20.66 -26.54
C THR A 85 -29.46 -21.95 -25.70
N GLN A 86 -29.87 -21.83 -24.43
CA GLN A 86 -30.86 -22.74 -23.83
C GLN A 86 -31.57 -22.04 -22.66
N THR A 87 -32.89 -21.95 -22.78
CA THR A 87 -33.86 -21.42 -21.83
C THR A 87 -34.09 -22.43 -20.71
N HIS A 88 -33.83 -22.03 -19.46
CA HIS A 88 -34.49 -22.57 -18.28
C HIS A 88 -34.83 -21.43 -17.31
N THR A 89 -36.12 -21.23 -17.13
CA THR A 89 -36.74 -20.35 -16.15
C THR A 89 -36.54 -20.93 -14.74
N GLN A 90 -35.69 -20.29 -13.93
CA GLN A 90 -35.68 -20.45 -12.48
C GLN A 90 -35.48 -19.09 -11.82
N THR A 91 -36.47 -18.72 -11.00
CA THR A 91 -36.52 -17.54 -10.15
C THR A 91 -35.43 -17.66 -9.06
N PRO A 92 -34.54 -16.66 -8.85
CA PRO A 92 -33.63 -16.71 -7.72
C PRO A 92 -34.40 -16.34 -6.45
N GLN A 93 -34.53 -17.30 -5.54
CA GLN A 93 -34.92 -17.04 -4.17
C GLN A 93 -33.82 -16.19 -3.50
N ASN A 94 -34.22 -15.05 -2.95
CA ASN A 94 -33.35 -14.25 -2.07
C ASN A 94 -32.96 -15.07 -0.84
N PRO A 95 -31.66 -15.23 -0.52
CA PRO A 95 -31.27 -15.70 0.79
C PRO A 95 -31.49 -14.59 1.83
N SER A 96 -32.13 -14.98 2.93
CA SER A 96 -32.42 -14.21 4.15
C SER A 96 -31.16 -13.57 4.75
N PRO A 97 -31.23 -12.39 5.40
CA PRO A 97 -30.09 -11.57 5.79
C PRO A 97 -29.37 -12.00 7.08
N ASP A 98 -29.36 -13.29 7.42
CA ASP A 98 -28.76 -13.78 8.66
C ASP A 98 -27.52 -14.65 8.41
N ARG A 99 -26.41 -14.19 8.99
CA ARG A 99 -25.08 -14.81 9.14
C ARG A 99 -24.18 -14.86 7.89
N MET A 100 -23.36 -13.83 7.76
CA MET A 100 -21.94 -14.05 7.54
C MET A 100 -21.21 -13.60 8.81
N ASP A 101 -20.76 -14.58 9.59
CA ASP A 101 -19.84 -14.36 10.69
C ASP A 101 -18.61 -13.65 10.11
N ILE A 102 -18.47 -12.37 10.45
CA ILE A 102 -17.19 -11.67 10.46
C ILE A 102 -16.29 -12.45 11.39
N ASN A 103 -15.65 -13.48 10.84
CA ASN A 103 -14.45 -14.05 11.42
C ASN A 103 -13.42 -12.94 11.23
N THR A 104 -13.43 -11.98 12.16
CA THR A 104 -12.24 -11.29 12.62
C THR A 104 -11.30 -12.40 13.01
N ALA A 105 -10.65 -13.01 12.01
CA ALA A 105 -9.61 -13.99 12.21
C ALA A 105 -8.69 -13.30 13.20
N GLN A 106 -8.70 -13.80 14.43
CA GLN A 106 -7.95 -13.22 15.53
C GLN A 106 -6.58 -12.95 14.96
N ILE A 107 -6.23 -11.67 14.85
CA ILE A 107 -4.91 -11.27 14.39
C ILE A 107 -3.98 -11.91 15.40
N ASN A 108 -3.40 -13.05 15.03
CA ASN A 108 -2.52 -13.76 15.92
C ASN A 108 -1.36 -12.80 16.15
N SER A 109 -1.13 -12.42 17.41
CA SER A 109 -0.02 -11.56 17.80
C SER A 109 1.36 -12.14 17.44
N ARG A 110 1.38 -13.35 16.86
CA ARG A 110 2.54 -14.10 16.35
C ARG A 110 2.79 -13.96 14.86
N ASP A 111 1.85 -13.43 14.08
CA ASP A 111 2.03 -13.36 12.64
C ASP A 111 3.06 -12.27 12.33
N LYS A 112 4.29 -12.67 11.97
CA LYS A 112 5.42 -11.77 11.68
C LYS A 112 5.28 -10.99 10.37
N ILE A 113 4.31 -11.40 9.52
CA ILE A 113 4.05 -10.81 8.21
C ILE A 113 2.70 -10.10 8.22
N ARG A 114 2.67 -8.87 7.72
CA ARG A 114 1.44 -8.14 7.42
C ARG A 114 1.53 -7.53 6.04
N VAL A 115 0.51 -7.72 5.22
CA VAL A 115 0.31 -6.90 4.03
C VAL A 115 -0.21 -5.54 4.49
N ARG A 116 0.34 -4.48 3.90
CA ARG A 116 0.03 -3.10 4.23
C ARG A 116 -0.36 -2.34 2.98
N THR A 117 -1.31 -1.42 3.14
CA THR A 117 -1.54 -0.39 2.14
C THR A 117 -1.24 0.98 2.71
N ILE A 118 -0.63 1.81 1.88
CA ILE A 118 -0.17 3.14 2.25
C ILE A 118 -0.84 4.10 1.30
N GLU A 119 -1.65 5.01 1.85
CA GLU A 119 -2.43 5.95 1.05
C GLU A 119 -1.94 7.37 1.28
N LEU A 120 -1.68 8.10 0.20
CA LEU A 120 -1.44 9.54 0.24
C LEU A 120 -2.63 10.25 -0.39
N TRP A 121 -3.33 11.01 0.44
CA TRP A 121 -4.48 11.83 0.06
C TRP A 121 -4.04 13.28 -0.12
N ASP A 122 -4.84 14.05 -0.85
CA ASP A 122 -4.72 15.51 -0.88
C ASP A 122 -4.96 16.13 0.52
N LYS A 123 -4.91 17.46 0.58
CA LYS A 123 -5.00 18.23 1.83
C LYS A 123 -6.33 18.03 2.55
N ASN A 124 -7.40 17.86 1.77
CA ASN A 124 -8.78 17.77 2.24
C ASN A 124 -9.17 16.31 2.54
N GLY A 125 -8.41 15.34 2.01
CA GLY A 125 -8.76 13.93 2.08
C GLY A 125 -9.80 13.52 1.03
N GLU A 126 -9.93 14.26 -0.06
CA GLU A 126 -10.98 14.02 -1.08
C GLU A 126 -10.47 13.13 -2.22
N HIS A 127 -9.18 13.26 -2.56
CA HIS A 127 -8.56 12.49 -3.62
C HIS A 127 -7.34 11.72 -3.15
N LEU A 128 -7.33 10.43 -3.48
CA LEU A 128 -6.15 9.59 -3.37
C LEU A 128 -5.19 9.91 -4.53
N VAL A 129 -4.03 10.46 -4.20
CA VAL A 129 -3.08 11.02 -5.17
C VAL A 129 -1.83 10.15 -5.37
N ALA A 130 -1.52 9.29 -4.40
CA ALA A 130 -0.50 8.26 -4.53
C ALA A 130 -0.78 7.15 -3.52
N GLY A 131 -0.19 5.99 -3.74
CA GLY A 131 -0.20 4.93 -2.74
C GLY A 131 0.52 3.69 -3.19
N GLU A 132 0.74 2.79 -2.25
CA GLU A 132 1.38 1.50 -2.51
C GLU A 132 0.81 0.37 -1.66
N ILE A 133 0.95 -0.83 -2.17
CA ILE A 133 0.88 -2.07 -1.42
C ILE A 133 2.29 -2.58 -1.14
N GLY A 134 2.50 -3.04 0.08
CA GLY A 134 3.75 -3.65 0.55
C GLY A 134 3.49 -4.64 1.66
N TYR A 135 4.55 -5.11 2.30
CA TYR A 135 4.43 -5.94 3.50
C TYR A 135 5.53 -5.65 4.52
N THR A 136 5.22 -5.90 5.79
CA THR A 136 6.19 -5.94 6.87
C THR A 136 6.63 -7.38 7.13
N LEU A 137 7.91 -7.57 7.45
CA LEU A 137 8.46 -8.84 7.95
C LEU A 137 9.50 -8.51 9.02
N GLY A 138 9.15 -8.74 10.29
CA GLY A 138 9.95 -8.28 11.43
C GLY A 138 10.21 -6.77 11.35
N ARG A 139 11.48 -6.35 11.48
CA ARG A 139 11.89 -4.93 11.38
C ARG A 139 12.11 -4.44 9.94
N THR A 140 11.63 -5.18 8.94
CA THR A 140 11.76 -4.80 7.52
C THR A 140 10.42 -4.48 6.88
N TYR A 141 10.43 -3.56 5.91
CA TYR A 141 9.30 -3.27 5.03
C TYR A 141 9.71 -3.48 3.57
N THR A 142 8.83 -4.07 2.76
CA THR A 142 9.06 -4.31 1.33
C THR A 142 7.94 -3.67 0.52
N SER A 143 8.30 -2.72 -0.36
CA SER A 143 7.38 -2.15 -1.35
C SER A 143 7.15 -3.12 -2.50
N LEU A 144 5.90 -3.36 -2.88
CA LEU A 144 5.55 -4.28 -3.96
C LEU A 144 5.12 -3.55 -5.23
N SER A 145 4.07 -2.73 -5.14
CA SER A 145 3.52 -1.98 -6.27
C SER A 145 2.85 -0.72 -5.76
N GLY A 146 2.87 0.34 -6.55
CA GLY A 146 2.21 1.59 -6.23
C GLY A 146 1.87 2.39 -7.48
N PHE A 147 1.26 3.54 -7.28
CA PHE A 147 0.90 4.49 -8.33
C PHE A 147 1.06 5.92 -7.83
N THR A 148 1.08 6.87 -8.77
CA THR A 148 1.07 8.31 -8.46
C THR A 148 0.24 9.04 -9.51
N CYS A 149 -0.56 10.02 -9.09
CA CYS A 149 -1.36 10.86 -9.98
C CYS A 149 -0.76 12.27 -10.16
N GLU A 150 0.10 12.71 -9.23
CA GLU A 150 0.66 14.07 -9.25
C GLU A 150 2.19 14.09 -9.15
N SER A 151 2.83 15.07 -9.78
CA SER A 151 4.29 15.21 -9.76
C SER A 151 4.86 15.41 -8.34
N GLY A 152 5.62 14.41 -7.89
CA GLY A 152 6.28 14.38 -6.58
C GLY A 152 5.42 13.87 -5.43
N SER A 153 4.15 13.49 -5.66
CA SER A 153 3.31 12.84 -4.66
C SER A 153 3.92 11.51 -4.18
N GLY A 154 4.39 10.67 -5.11
CA GLY A 154 5.10 9.43 -4.76
C GLY A 154 6.34 9.66 -3.90
N THR A 155 7.13 10.70 -4.15
CA THR A 155 8.27 11.04 -3.29
C THR A 155 7.82 11.49 -1.90
N VAL A 156 6.75 12.29 -1.79
CA VAL A 156 6.20 12.67 -0.48
C VAL A 156 5.70 11.44 0.29
N GLN A 157 4.95 10.55 -0.36
CA GLN A 157 4.48 9.30 0.22
C GLN A 157 5.65 8.45 0.71
N CYS A 158 6.69 8.28 -0.13
CA CYS A 158 7.86 7.51 0.24
C CYS A 158 8.59 8.10 1.46
N ILE A 159 8.84 9.41 1.47
CA ILE A 159 9.55 10.07 2.57
C ILE A 159 8.72 10.06 3.86
N ALA A 160 7.40 10.26 3.79
CA ALA A 160 6.52 10.16 4.94
C ALA A 160 6.50 8.74 5.52
N LEU A 161 6.36 7.72 4.68
CA LEU A 161 6.43 6.33 5.11
C LEU A 161 7.79 5.98 5.71
N GLY A 162 8.89 6.39 5.07
CA GLY A 162 10.24 6.15 5.58
C GLY A 162 10.44 6.72 6.99
N ARG A 163 9.99 7.95 7.24
CA ARG A 163 10.02 8.56 8.58
C ARG A 163 9.16 7.81 9.58
N LEU A 164 8.00 7.32 9.17
CA LEU A 164 7.14 6.54 10.05
C LEU A 164 7.78 5.19 10.39
N LEU A 165 8.37 4.50 9.42
CA LEU A 165 9.11 3.25 9.60
C LEU A 165 10.26 3.44 10.61
N GLU A 166 11.10 4.47 10.43
CA GLU A 166 12.19 4.80 11.38
C GLU A 166 11.66 4.97 12.82
N ARG A 167 10.58 5.74 12.99
CA ARG A 167 9.97 6.00 14.32
C ARG A 167 9.30 4.79 14.95
N CYS A 168 8.89 3.83 14.14
CA CYS A 168 8.31 2.58 14.60
C CYS A 168 9.38 1.52 14.88
N GLY A 169 10.67 1.84 14.65
CA GLY A 169 11.78 0.94 14.93
C GLY A 169 12.12 -0.03 13.80
N TYR A 170 11.65 0.22 12.57
CA TYR A 170 12.07 -0.55 11.39
C TYR A 170 13.49 -0.15 10.98
N THR A 171 14.27 -1.09 10.49
CA THR A 171 15.70 -0.91 10.19
C THR A 171 16.00 -0.86 8.71
N TYR A 172 15.24 -1.61 7.90
CA TYR A 172 15.43 -1.66 6.46
C TYR A 172 14.12 -1.58 5.70
N TRP A 173 14.18 -0.87 4.59
CA TRP A 173 13.13 -0.82 3.59
C TRP A 173 13.67 -1.27 2.24
N ASP A 174 13.16 -2.40 1.76
CA ASP A 174 13.34 -2.85 0.38
C ASP A 174 12.39 -2.09 -0.54
N LEU A 175 12.97 -1.26 -1.40
CA LEU A 175 12.24 -0.43 -2.35
C LEU A 175 12.11 -1.11 -3.72
N GLY A 176 12.59 -2.35 -3.89
CA GLY A 176 12.52 -3.11 -5.13
C GLY A 176 13.46 -2.58 -6.22
N MET A 177 12.89 -2.12 -7.33
CA MET A 177 13.65 -1.66 -8.51
C MET A 177 14.37 -0.34 -8.27
N SER A 178 15.62 -0.27 -8.74
CA SER A 178 16.47 0.92 -8.68
C SER A 178 15.91 2.02 -9.58
N MET A 179 15.61 3.17 -8.98
CA MET A 179 15.13 4.37 -9.68
C MET A 179 15.84 5.59 -9.12
N ALA A 180 16.14 6.59 -9.96
CA ALA A 180 16.94 7.75 -9.59
C ALA A 180 16.40 8.49 -8.34
N TYR A 181 15.08 8.65 -8.23
CA TYR A 181 14.50 9.33 -7.07
C TYR A 181 14.67 8.54 -5.77
N LYS A 182 14.71 7.20 -5.82
CA LYS A 182 14.93 6.34 -4.66
C LYS A 182 16.38 6.43 -4.16
N LEU A 183 17.34 6.54 -5.08
CA LEU A 183 18.73 6.82 -4.72
C LEU A 183 18.86 8.23 -4.10
N SER A 184 18.15 9.22 -4.63
CA SER A 184 18.18 10.59 -4.10
C SER A 184 17.61 10.75 -2.69
N MET A 185 16.77 9.81 -2.24
CA MET A 185 16.25 9.76 -0.86
C MET A 185 17.13 8.95 0.10
N GLY A 186 18.30 8.48 -0.35
CA GLY A 186 19.27 7.75 0.47
C GLY A 186 19.29 6.24 0.26
N ALA A 187 18.46 5.69 -0.63
CA ALA A 187 18.53 4.27 -0.92
C ALA A 187 19.85 3.92 -1.62
N LYS A 188 20.39 2.74 -1.32
CA LYS A 188 21.67 2.25 -1.82
C LYS A 188 21.45 0.94 -2.58
N ASN A 189 22.22 0.73 -3.65
CA ASN A 189 22.26 -0.57 -4.30
C ASN A 189 22.95 -1.57 -3.36
N LEU A 190 22.27 -2.68 -3.09
CA LEU A 190 22.76 -3.76 -2.24
C LEU A 190 22.87 -5.06 -3.06
N PRO A 191 24.05 -5.72 -3.05
CA PRO A 191 24.21 -7.05 -3.61
C PRO A 191 23.25 -8.06 -2.96
N ARG A 192 22.80 -9.04 -3.74
CA ARG A 192 21.79 -10.02 -3.28
C ARG A 192 22.20 -10.74 -1.99
N LEU A 193 23.45 -11.20 -1.89
CA LEU A 193 23.92 -11.92 -0.69
C LEU A 193 23.86 -11.03 0.56
N LYS A 194 24.37 -9.79 0.46
CA LYS A 194 24.26 -8.82 1.56
C LYS A 194 22.82 -8.50 1.94
N PHE A 195 21.91 -8.45 0.96
CA PHE A 195 20.48 -8.31 1.26
C PHE A 195 19.96 -9.48 2.09
N LEU A 196 20.27 -10.71 1.70
CA LEU A 196 19.81 -11.90 2.42
C LEU A 196 20.36 -11.93 3.84
N ASP A 197 21.62 -11.53 4.05
CA ASP A 197 22.22 -11.40 5.38
C ASP A 197 21.43 -10.41 6.24
N ARG A 198 21.15 -9.20 5.71
CA ARG A 198 20.35 -8.19 6.42
C ARG A 198 18.92 -8.64 6.72
N LEU A 199 18.27 -9.30 5.76
CA LEU A 199 16.93 -9.81 5.96
C LEU A 199 16.91 -10.89 7.05
N ALA A 200 17.89 -11.79 7.06
CA ALA A 200 18.01 -12.83 8.08
C ALA A 200 18.24 -12.22 9.48
N GLU A 201 19.03 -11.15 9.58
CA GLU A 201 19.28 -10.43 10.83
C GLU A 201 18.00 -9.79 11.41
N GLU A 202 17.06 -9.35 10.58
CA GLU A 202 15.96 -8.46 11.01
C GLU A 202 14.55 -9.07 10.92
N ARG A 203 14.35 -10.11 10.10
CA ARG A 203 13.01 -10.70 9.86
C ARG A 203 12.34 -11.34 11.08
N ASP A 204 13.15 -11.70 12.07
CA ASP A 204 12.70 -12.37 13.30
C ASP A 204 12.66 -11.42 14.51
N LYS A 205 13.04 -10.15 14.32
CA LYS A 205 12.97 -9.11 15.35
C LYS A 205 11.67 -8.34 15.23
N GLU A 206 11.11 -7.92 16.35
CA GLU A 206 9.92 -7.07 16.37
C GLU A 206 10.33 -5.59 16.28
N PRO A 207 9.59 -4.76 15.51
CA PRO A 207 9.72 -3.31 15.60
C PRO A 207 9.21 -2.83 16.97
N GLU A 208 9.61 -1.63 17.39
CA GLU A 208 9.11 -1.03 18.64
C GLU A 208 7.59 -0.85 18.61
N LYS A 209 7.05 -0.52 17.43
CA LYS A 209 5.63 -0.31 17.20
C LYS A 209 5.22 -0.81 15.81
N SER A 210 3.98 -1.27 15.68
CA SER A 210 3.34 -1.43 14.38
C SER A 210 3.16 -0.06 13.71
N ILE A 211 3.31 0.00 12.38
CA ILE A 211 2.92 1.20 11.64
C ILE A 211 1.40 1.30 11.59
N THR A 212 0.87 2.48 11.94
CA THR A 212 -0.56 2.78 11.90
C THR A 212 -0.77 4.27 11.65
N CYS A 213 -1.76 4.63 10.83
CA CYS A 213 -2.13 6.03 10.62
C CYS A 213 -3.60 6.15 10.18
N MET A 214 -4.54 5.95 11.12
CA MET A 214 -5.97 5.88 10.75
C MET A 214 -6.62 7.25 10.51
N LEU A 215 -6.18 8.30 11.22
CA LEU A 215 -6.85 9.62 11.22
C LEU A 215 -6.33 10.58 10.14
N GLY A 216 -5.61 10.06 9.14
CA GLY A 216 -5.09 10.87 8.04
C GLY A 216 -4.09 11.93 8.49
N THR A 217 -2.92 11.56 9.01
CA THR A 217 -1.97 12.56 9.55
C THR A 217 -1.36 13.39 8.42
N LYS A 218 -1.17 14.69 8.62
CA LYS A 218 -0.51 15.53 7.62
C LYS A 218 0.89 15.01 7.33
N ALA A 219 1.24 14.87 6.05
CA ALA A 219 2.51 14.30 5.66
C ALA A 219 3.69 15.14 6.19
N ASN A 220 3.58 16.48 6.22
CA ASN A 220 4.65 17.32 6.79
C ASN A 220 4.91 17.04 8.28
N ASP A 221 3.88 16.70 9.07
CA ASP A 221 4.02 16.43 10.50
C ASP A 221 4.70 15.07 10.73
N ILE A 222 4.49 14.12 9.81
CA ILE A 222 5.25 12.87 9.75
C ILE A 222 6.69 13.15 9.29
N ILE A 223 6.93 14.10 8.39
CA ILE A 223 8.26 14.36 7.84
C ILE A 223 9.15 15.20 8.77
N ALA A 224 8.55 16.05 9.60
CA ALA A 224 9.27 17.10 10.33
C ALA A 224 9.92 16.68 11.66
N LYS A 225 9.44 15.63 12.32
CA LYS A 225 10.06 15.08 13.53
C LYS A 225 11.08 13.99 13.21
#